data_AF-X0XI88-F1
#
_entry.id   AF-X0XI88-F1
#
_cell.length_a   1.000
_cell.length_b   1.000
_cell.length_c   1.000
_cell.angle_alpha   90.00
_cell.angle_beta   90.00
_cell.angle_gamma   90.00
#
_symmetry.space_group_name_H-M   'P 1'
#
loop_
_entity.id
_entity.type
_entity.pdbx_description
1 polymer ?
#
loop_
_entity_poly.entity_id
_entity_poly.type
_entity_poly.pdbx_seq_one_letter_code
_entity_poly.pdbx_strand_id
1 'polypeptide(L)'
;MNREGTIVIVVLVIVVLLTYACYQFVDRMAVENIAAKTQSEITQLGTCVSSGEELLRTLLAYPTSVREQWGGIYDQQKLLCSRIVYDRAVPYGRGRFTVIAPRLAEDKVAGLRFGMVNESGKLSLGGLL
;
A
#
# COMPACT_ATOMS: atom_id res chain seq x y z
N MET A 1 -40.07 8.48 52.10
CA MET A 1 -39.09 8.79 51.04
C MET A 1 -39.64 9.93 50.19
N ASN A 2 -38.96 11.09 50.17
CA ASN A 2 -39.37 12.26 49.39
C ASN A 2 -39.28 11.95 47.88
N ARG A 3 -40.38 12.16 47.15
CA ARG A 3 -40.51 11.92 45.70
C ARG A 3 -39.42 12.63 44.88
N GLU A 4 -38.98 13.78 45.36
CA GLU A 4 -37.86 14.59 44.83
C GLU A 4 -36.56 13.79 44.69
N GLY A 5 -36.17 13.02 45.73
CA GLY A 5 -34.91 12.26 45.73
C GLY A 5 -34.92 11.10 44.74
N THR A 6 -36.07 10.45 44.56
CA THR A 6 -36.24 9.37 43.57
C THR A 6 -36.11 9.90 42.15
N ILE A 7 -36.63 11.09 41.86
CA ILE A 7 -36.56 11.70 40.52
C ILE A 7 -35.10 12.00 40.14
N VAL A 8 -34.32 12.57 41.05
CA VAL A 8 -32.90 12.88 40.79
C VAL A 8 -32.11 11.60 40.50
N ILE A 9 -32.36 10.52 41.24
CA ILE A 9 -31.69 9.23 41.00
C ILE A 9 -32.07 8.67 39.62
N VAL A 10 -33.35 8.71 39.24
CA VAL A 10 -33.79 8.23 37.93
C VAL A 10 -33.15 9.04 36.80
N VAL A 11 -33.15 10.38 36.90
CA VAL A 11 -32.51 11.24 35.91
C VAL A 11 -31.01 10.96 35.83
N LEU A 12 -30.33 10.80 36.97
CA LEU A 12 -28.91 10.45 36.99
C LEU A 12 -28.64 9.14 36.25
N VAL A 13 -29.44 8.10 36.51
CA VAL A 13 -29.31 6.81 35.83
C VAL A 13 -29.50 6.97 34.31
N ILE A 14 -30.52 7.72 33.88
CA ILE A 14 -30.75 7.98 32.45
C ILE A 14 -29.56 8.71 31.82
N VAL A 15 -29.03 9.74 32.49
CA VAL A 15 -27.87 10.50 32.00
C VAL A 15 -26.63 9.61 31.90
N VAL A 16 -26.38 8.74 32.88
CA VAL A 16 -25.27 7.78 32.87
C VAL A 16 -25.42 6.80 31.71
N LEU A 17 -26.62 6.24 31.49
CA LEU A 17 -26.88 5.32 30.38
C LEU A 17 -26.72 6.00 29.01
N LEU A 18 -27.20 7.23 28.86
CA LEU A 18 -27.01 8.01 27.63
C LEU A 18 -25.53 8.34 27.38
N THR A 19 -24.79 8.69 28.44
CA THR A 19 -23.35 8.97 28.35
C THR A 19 -22.59 7.72 27.92
N TYR A 20 -22.93 6.56 28.48
CA TYR A 20 -22.32 5.29 28.10
C TYR A 20 -22.62 4.90 26.64
N ALA A 21 -23.88 5.09 26.20
CA ALA A 21 -24.26 4.85 24.81
C ALA A 21 -23.51 5.79 23.84
N CYS A 22 -23.39 7.06 24.20
CA CYS A 22 -22.63 8.05 23.44
C CYS A 22 -21.14 7.67 23.37
N TYR A 23 -20.53 7.29 24.49
CA TYR A 23 -19.14 6.84 24.55
C TYR A 23 -18.90 5.64 23.61
N GLN A 24 -19.76 4.64 23.67
CA GLN A 24 -19.68 3.46 22.81
C GLN A 24 -19.81 3.80 21.32
N PHE A 25 -20.64 4.78 20.98
CA PHE A 25 -20.78 5.24 19.60
C PHE A 25 -19.52 5.96 19.11
N VAL A 26 -18.96 6.86 19.92
CA VAL A 26 -17.73 7.59 19.59
C VAL A 26 -16.55 6.64 19.40
N ASP A 27 -16.41 5.64 20.28
CA ASP A 27 -15.34 4.65 20.20
C ASP A 27 -15.42 3.84 18.89
N ARG A 28 -16.62 3.37 18.51
CA ARG A 28 -16.83 2.68 17.24
C ARG A 28 -16.54 3.56 16.03
N MET A 29 -17.02 4.81 16.03
CA MET A 29 -16.75 5.74 14.93
C MET A 29 -15.27 6.03 14.76
N ALA A 30 -14.49 6.09 15.85
CA ALA A 30 -13.05 6.28 15.77
C ALA A 30 -12.37 5.10 15.05
N VAL A 31 -12.75 3.87 15.38
CA VAL A 31 -12.25 2.66 14.72
C VAL A 31 -12.65 2.61 13.25
N GLU A 32 -13.92 2.90 12.94
CA GLU A 32 -14.42 2.91 11.56
C GLU A 32 -13.69 3.95 10.70
N ASN A 33 -13.39 5.13 11.24
CA ASN A 33 -12.65 6.16 10.52
C ASN A 33 -11.23 5.70 10.17
N ILE A 34 -10.53 5.07 11.12
CA ILE A 34 -9.20 4.49 10.88
C ILE A 34 -9.28 3.38 9.82
N ALA A 35 -10.28 2.51 9.91
CA ALA A 35 -10.50 1.43 8.95
C ALA A 35 -10.80 1.97 7.54
N ALA A 36 -11.68 2.96 7.41
CA ALA A 36 -12.02 3.58 6.13
C ALA A 36 -10.81 4.24 5.47
N LYS A 37 -10.01 4.97 6.26
CA LYS A 37 -8.76 5.57 5.78
C LYS A 37 -7.79 4.50 5.29
N THR A 38 -7.53 3.48 6.11
CA THR A 38 -6.60 2.39 5.78
C THR A 38 -7.06 1.63 4.53
N GLN A 39 -8.35 1.34 4.42
CA GLN A 39 -8.92 0.67 3.25
C GLN A 39 -8.70 1.50 1.98
N SER A 40 -8.88 2.83 2.05
CA SER A 40 -8.62 3.72 0.92
C SER A 40 -7.15 3.72 0.50
N GLU A 41 -6.23 3.65 1.47
CA GLU A 41 -4.79 3.58 1.23
C GLU A 41 -4.40 2.25 0.58
N ILE A 42 -4.93 1.13 1.06
CA ILE A 42 -4.71 -0.20 0.48
C ILE A 42 -5.18 -0.25 -0.97
N THR A 43 -6.36 0.29 -1.28
CA THR A 43 -6.86 0.36 -2.65
C THR A 43 -5.94 1.20 -3.55
N GLN A 44 -5.46 2.35 -3.06
CA GLN A 44 -4.52 3.21 -3.81
C GLN A 44 -3.18 2.49 -4.05
N LEU A 45 -2.67 1.76 -3.06
CA LEU A 45 -1.45 0.95 -3.19
C LEU A 45 -1.64 -0.18 -4.21
N GLY A 46 -2.78 -0.87 -4.17
CA GLY A 46 -3.12 -1.91 -5.13
C GLY A 46 -3.10 -1.40 -6.57
N THR A 47 -3.66 -0.21 -6.84
CA THR A 47 -3.60 0.38 -8.17
C THR A 47 -2.18 0.81 -8.56
N CYS A 48 -1.36 1.27 -7.62
CA CYS A 48 0.05 1.58 -7.89
C CYS A 48 0.82 0.32 -8.31
N VAL A 49 0.58 -0.82 -7.64
CA VAL A 49 1.20 -2.11 -7.99
C VAL A 49 0.73 -2.59 -9.35
N SER A 50 -0.58 -2.56 -9.61
CA SER A 50 -1.15 -2.97 -10.91
C SER A 50 -0.63 -2.11 -12.07
N SER A 51 -0.45 -0.80 -11.86
CA SER A 51 0.15 0.09 -12.87
C SER A 51 1.62 -0.25 -13.13
N GLY A 52 2.36 -0.66 -12.10
CA GLY A 52 3.72 -1.16 -12.23
C GLY A 52 3.78 -2.45 -13.04
N GLU A 53 2.90 -3.41 -12.75
CA GLU A 53 2.80 -4.67 -13.48
C GLU A 53 2.51 -4.43 -14.97
N GLU A 54 1.55 -3.55 -15.28
CA GLU A 54 1.17 -3.25 -16.66
C GLU A 54 2.30 -2.56 -17.42
N LEU A 55 3.05 -1.66 -16.77
CA LEU A 55 4.26 -1.07 -17.35
C LEU A 55 5.31 -2.15 -17.66
N LEU A 56 5.52 -3.10 -16.76
CA LEU A 56 6.46 -4.20 -16.99
C LEU A 56 6.02 -5.10 -18.13
N ARG A 57 4.73 -5.46 -18.21
CA ARG A 57 4.16 -6.24 -19.34
C ARG A 57 4.37 -5.51 -20.66
N THR A 58 4.07 -4.21 -20.68
CA THR A 58 4.25 -3.37 -21.87
C THR A 58 5.71 -3.33 -22.30
N LEU A 59 6.65 -3.14 -21.36
CA LEU A 59 8.08 -3.15 -21.66
C LEU A 59 8.53 -4.50 -22.23
N LEU A 60 8.08 -5.61 -21.64
CA LEU A 60 8.43 -6.96 -22.10
C LEU A 60 7.80 -7.33 -23.45
N ALA A 61 6.69 -6.71 -23.82
CA ALA A 61 6.04 -6.93 -25.13
C ALA A 61 6.87 -6.36 -26.29
N TYR A 62 7.74 -5.36 -26.05
CA TYR A 62 8.60 -4.81 -27.08
C TYR A 62 9.78 -5.75 -27.42
N PRO A 63 10.16 -5.83 -28.71
CA PRO A 63 11.31 -6.62 -29.14
C PRO A 63 12.60 -6.13 -28.49
N THR A 64 13.54 -7.05 -28.29
CA THR A 64 14.81 -6.80 -27.56
C THR A 64 15.61 -5.65 -28.16
N SER A 65 15.62 -5.51 -29.49
CA SER A 65 16.30 -4.40 -30.19
C SER A 65 15.78 -3.01 -29.78
N VAL A 66 14.47 -2.88 -29.55
CA VAL A 66 13.84 -1.62 -29.09
C VAL A 66 14.15 -1.38 -27.61
N ARG A 67 14.13 -2.44 -26.80
CA ARG A 67 14.49 -2.35 -25.37
C ARG A 67 15.95 -1.94 -25.16
N GLU A 68 16.86 -2.42 -25.99
CA GLU A 68 18.27 -2.02 -25.95
C GLU A 68 18.46 -0.56 -26.34
N GLN A 69 17.72 -0.06 -27.35
CA GLN A 69 17.72 1.37 -27.71
C GLN A 69 17.22 2.28 -26.58
N TRP A 70 16.32 1.79 -25.73
CA TRP A 70 15.84 2.53 -24.55
C TRP A 70 16.81 2.51 -23.36
N GLY A 71 17.94 1.81 -23.47
CA GLY A 71 18.95 1.70 -22.41
C GLY A 71 18.92 0.37 -21.64
N GLY A 72 18.16 -0.62 -22.13
CA GLY A 72 18.09 -1.96 -21.56
C GLY A 72 17.24 -2.05 -20.29
N ILE A 73 16.97 -3.29 -19.85
CA ILE A 73 16.06 -3.61 -18.72
C ILE A 73 16.79 -3.89 -17.39
N TYR A 74 18.12 -3.82 -17.39
CA TYR A 74 18.95 -4.25 -16.27
C TYR A 74 19.17 -3.16 -15.22
N ASP A 75 19.41 -1.90 -15.60
CA ASP A 75 19.53 -0.83 -14.61
C ASP A 75 19.04 0.48 -15.21
N GLN A 76 17.74 0.74 -15.06
CA GLN A 76 17.05 1.80 -15.76
C GLN A 76 16.25 2.68 -14.81
N GLN A 77 17.00 3.46 -14.02
CA GLN A 77 16.46 4.39 -13.03
C GLN A 77 15.41 5.36 -13.61
N LYS A 78 15.57 5.81 -14.87
CA LYS A 78 14.62 6.76 -15.48
C LYS A 78 13.22 6.19 -15.74
N LEU A 79 13.10 4.90 -16.08
CA LEU A 79 11.81 4.28 -16.38
C LEU A 79 11.22 3.52 -15.18
N LEU A 80 12.07 3.07 -14.26
CA LEU A 80 11.68 2.15 -13.19
C LEU A 80 11.69 2.79 -11.79
N CYS A 81 12.21 4.02 -11.63
CA CYS A 81 12.24 4.73 -10.36
C CYS A 81 11.17 5.83 -10.28
N SER A 82 10.51 5.93 -9.12
CA SER A 82 9.64 7.05 -8.74
C SER A 82 8.54 7.38 -9.76
N ARG A 83 7.90 6.35 -10.34
CA ARG A 83 6.83 6.54 -11.33
C ARG A 83 5.55 6.95 -10.63
N ILE A 84 5.03 8.13 -11.00
CA ILE A 84 3.81 8.69 -10.44
C ILE A 84 2.60 8.02 -11.12
N VAL A 85 1.70 7.47 -10.32
CA VAL A 85 0.41 6.91 -10.75
C VAL A 85 -0.72 7.89 -10.42
N TYR A 86 -0.62 8.50 -9.23
CA TYR A 86 -1.56 9.53 -8.78
C TYR A 86 -0.79 10.79 -8.45
N ASP A 87 -1.14 11.89 -9.14
CA ASP A 87 -0.63 13.22 -8.81
C ASP A 87 -1.70 14.00 -8.03
N ARG A 88 -1.60 14.00 -6.70
CA ARG A 88 -2.35 14.94 -5.85
C ARG A 88 -1.53 16.20 -5.67
N ALA A 89 -2.22 17.34 -5.50
CA ALA A 89 -1.63 18.64 -5.23
C ALA A 89 -0.72 18.66 -3.98
N VAL A 90 -0.95 17.74 -3.03
CA VAL A 90 -0.16 17.61 -1.80
C VAL A 90 0.86 16.47 -1.96
N PRO A 91 2.15 16.66 -1.61
CA PRO A 91 3.21 15.66 -1.80
C PRO A 91 2.92 14.30 -1.15
N TYR A 92 2.29 14.28 0.04
CA TYR A 92 1.94 13.06 0.77
C TYR A 92 0.81 12.24 0.12
N GLY A 93 0.10 12.80 -0.84
CA GLY A 93 -0.98 12.12 -1.56
C GLY A 93 -0.54 11.50 -2.88
N ARG A 94 0.75 11.54 -3.22
CA ARG A 94 1.26 11.05 -4.50
C ARG A 94 1.58 9.56 -4.42
N GLY A 95 0.80 8.76 -5.14
CA GLY A 95 1.07 7.33 -5.33
C GLY A 95 2.24 7.16 -6.31
N ARG A 96 3.32 6.53 -5.84
CA ARG A 96 4.48 6.21 -6.66
C ARG A 96 4.80 4.73 -6.57
N PHE A 97 5.20 4.13 -7.68
CA PHE A 97 5.82 2.81 -7.67
C PHE A 97 7.28 2.90 -8.13
N THR A 98 8.05 1.92 -7.71
CA THR A 98 9.45 1.74 -8.11
C THR A 98 9.70 0.25 -8.23
N VAL A 99 10.31 -0.16 -9.33
CA VAL A 99 10.68 -1.56 -9.55
C VAL A 99 12.13 -1.72 -9.12
N ILE A 100 12.37 -2.62 -8.16
CA ILE A 100 13.70 -2.93 -7.64
C ILE A 100 14.06 -4.37 -7.93
N ALA A 101 15.35 -4.60 -8.14
CA ALA A 101 15.96 -5.92 -8.27
C ALA A 101 17.23 -5.99 -7.41
N PRO A 102 17.58 -7.17 -6.88
CA PRO A 102 18.86 -7.35 -6.21
C PRO A 102 20.02 -7.27 -7.23
N ARG A 103 21.09 -6.59 -6.83
CA ARG A 103 22.37 -6.59 -7.54
C ARG A 103 23.22 -7.72 -6.97
N LEU A 104 23.49 -8.74 -7.78
CA LEU A 104 24.42 -9.82 -7.43
C LEU A 104 25.83 -9.46 -7.92
N ALA A 105 26.81 -9.56 -7.03
CA ALA A 105 28.23 -9.54 -7.36
C ALA A 105 28.89 -10.71 -6.62
N GLU A 106 29.65 -11.55 -7.34
CA GLU A 106 30.32 -12.74 -6.79
C GLU A 106 29.42 -13.60 -5.89
N ASP A 107 28.21 -13.89 -6.36
CA ASP A 107 27.20 -14.74 -5.68
C ASP A 107 26.72 -14.20 -4.31
N LYS A 108 27.04 -12.94 -4.01
CA LYS A 108 26.55 -12.20 -2.83
C LYS A 108 25.64 -11.05 -3.27
N VAL A 109 24.65 -10.74 -2.42
CA VAL A 109 23.79 -9.58 -2.61
C VAL A 109 24.60 -8.32 -2.28
N ALA A 110 25.05 -7.63 -3.32
CA ALA A 110 25.91 -6.44 -3.21
C ALA A 110 25.11 -5.13 -3.16
N GLY A 111 23.78 -5.18 -3.29
CA GLY A 111 22.89 -4.02 -3.14
C GLY A 111 21.56 -4.16 -3.88
N LEU A 112 20.83 -3.05 -4.00
CA LEU A 112 19.60 -2.91 -4.78
C LEU A 112 19.88 -2.13 -6.07
N ARG A 113 19.23 -2.51 -7.16
CA ARG A 113 19.23 -1.81 -8.46
C ARG A 113 17.80 -1.58 -8.96
N PHE A 114 17.61 -0.64 -9.87
CA PHE A 114 16.30 -0.34 -10.45
C PHE A 114 16.16 -1.06 -11.79
N GLY A 115 15.71 -2.31 -11.76
CA GLY A 115 15.74 -3.15 -12.95
C GLY A 115 14.98 -4.44 -12.78
N MET A 116 15.03 -5.28 -13.80
CA MET A 116 14.40 -6.60 -13.80
C MET A 116 15.45 -7.70 -13.66
N VAL A 117 15.05 -8.83 -13.07
CA VAL A 117 15.84 -10.07 -12.99
C VAL A 117 15.01 -11.18 -13.62
N ASN A 118 15.65 -12.03 -14.42
CA ASN A 118 15.04 -13.28 -14.84
C ASN A 118 15.25 -14.32 -13.73
N GLU A 119 14.16 -14.77 -13.11
CA GLU A 119 14.22 -15.82 -12.09
C GLU A 119 14.19 -17.23 -12.66
N SER A 120 13.72 -17.42 -13.90
CA SER A 120 13.66 -18.74 -14.55
C SER A 120 15.05 -19.31 -14.87
N GLY A 121 16.09 -18.48 -14.88
CA GLY A 121 17.48 -18.94 -14.99
C GLY A 121 18.07 -19.44 -13.66
N LYS A 122 17.38 -19.23 -12.53
CA LYS A 122 17.76 -19.77 -11.23
C LYS A 122 17.18 -21.18 -11.07
N LEU A 123 17.87 -22.03 -10.31
CA LEU A 123 17.41 -23.38 -10.02
C LEU A 123 16.04 -23.32 -9.32
N SER A 124 15.01 -23.92 -9.93
CA SER A 124 13.69 -24.05 -9.32
C SER A 124 13.67 -25.20 -8.32
N LEU A 125 13.51 -24.87 -7.04
CA LEU A 125 13.38 -25.87 -5.97
C LEU A 125 12.09 -26.70 -6.09
N GLY A 126 11.08 -26.20 -6.81
CA GLY A 126 9.83 -26.92 -7.05
C GLY A 126 9.93 -28.04 -8.09
N GLY A 127 11.02 -28.13 -8.83
CA GLY A 127 11.29 -29.24 -9.76
C GLY A 127 12.12 -30.39 -9.14
N LEU A 128 12.49 -30.26 -7.86
CA LEU A 128 13.34 -31.22 -7.13
C LEU A 128 12.59 -31.96 -6.00
N LEU A 129 11.28 -31.76 -5.89
CA LEU A 129 10.35 -32.51 -5.01
C LEU A 129 9.47 -33.42 -5.87
#